data_AF-A0A5C6XWE6-F1
#
_entry.id   AF-A0A5C6XWE6-F1
#
_cell.length_a   1.000
_cell.length_b   1.000
_cell.length_c   1.000
_cell.angle_alpha   90.00
_cell.angle_beta   90.00
_cell.angle_gamma   90.00
#
_symmetry.space_group_name_H-M   'P 1'
#
loop_
_entity.id
_entity.type
_entity.pdbx_description
1 polymer ?
#
loop_
_entity_poly.entity_id
_entity_poly.type
_entity_poly.pdbx_seq_one_letter_code
_entity_poly.pdbx_strand_id
1 'polypeptide(L)'
;MKNYKNYLLTLIVFVCTSVVIISCSQDSKDEIQEYTYTSGKLSLNEYLNSSNTSSKSTNNSEDITVEAIFVSNIEIPENLNDEDLNIFLEENSELINGTFTYIMNDEIIYNSEFNNGEEEVSAIFNTNNISSKNGNCSYEGVRQCTIQKIDELSDWKKVVCAFRRGCVLTKIAACIGENC
;
A
#
# COMPACT_ATOMS: atom_id res chain seq x y z
N MET A 1 71.54 -27.05 -21.19
CA MET A 1 70.54 -26.69 -20.16
C MET A 1 70.57 -25.18 -19.85
N LYS A 2 70.16 -24.30 -20.78
CA LYS A 2 70.14 -22.83 -20.54
C LYS A 2 68.82 -22.14 -20.93
N ASN A 3 67.84 -22.87 -21.47
CA ASN A 3 66.64 -22.25 -22.05
C ASN A 3 65.36 -22.40 -21.20
N TYR A 4 65.41 -23.09 -20.04
CA TYR A 4 64.24 -23.27 -19.17
C TYR A 4 63.94 -22.07 -18.26
N LYS A 5 64.94 -21.23 -17.96
CA LYS A 5 64.74 -20.05 -17.09
C LYS A 5 63.92 -18.95 -17.74
N ASN A 6 64.01 -18.79 -19.06
CA ASN A 6 63.27 -17.76 -19.78
C ASN A 6 61.81 -18.13 -20.04
N TYR A 7 61.46 -19.43 -20.05
CA TYR A 7 60.08 -19.90 -20.17
C TYR A 7 59.31 -19.83 -18.85
N LEU A 8 59.99 -20.02 -17.71
CA LEU A 8 59.36 -19.94 -16.40
C LEU A 8 58.92 -18.50 -16.06
N LEU A 9 59.71 -17.51 -16.49
CA LEU A 9 59.44 -16.09 -16.25
C LEU A 9 58.25 -15.55 -17.08
N THR A 10 58.09 -16.00 -18.33
CA THR A 10 56.95 -15.61 -19.17
C THR A 10 55.63 -16.23 -18.71
N LEU A 11 55.66 -17.43 -18.11
CA LEU A 11 54.46 -18.11 -17.63
C LEU A 11 53.91 -17.47 -16.34
N ILE A 12 54.77 -16.92 -15.48
CA ILE A 12 54.37 -16.20 -14.26
C ILE A 12 53.72 -14.84 -14.60
N VAL A 13 54.21 -14.14 -15.62
CA VAL A 13 53.63 -12.85 -16.05
C VAL A 13 52.24 -13.03 -16.69
N PHE A 14 51.99 -14.16 -17.37
CA PHE A 14 50.70 -14.45 -18.00
C PHE A 14 49.61 -14.89 -17.01
N VAL A 15 49.99 -15.45 -15.85
CA VAL A 15 49.04 -15.84 -14.79
C VAL A 15 48.70 -14.67 -13.86
N CYS A 16 49.59 -13.67 -13.72
CA CYS A 16 49.31 -12.48 -12.92
C CYS A 16 48.39 -11.46 -13.61
N THR A 17 48.26 -11.48 -14.94
CA THR A 17 47.37 -10.55 -15.67
C THR A 17 45.95 -11.07 -15.84
N SER A 18 45.66 -12.34 -15.57
CA SER A 18 44.31 -12.91 -15.65
C SER A 18 43.48 -12.76 -14.37
N VAL A 19 44.05 -12.20 -13.29
CA VAL A 19 43.35 -12.01 -11.99
C VAL A 19 42.71 -10.62 -11.86
N VAL A 20 42.84 -9.73 -12.86
CA VAL A 20 42.38 -8.32 -12.75
C VAL A 20 41.04 -8.06 -13.46
N ILE A 21 40.28 -9.08 -13.85
CA ILE A 21 38.93 -8.87 -14.46
C ILE A 21 37.79 -9.48 -13.66
N ILE A 22 37.98 -9.72 -12.36
CA ILE A 22 36.85 -9.63 -11.43
C ILE A 22 36.66 -8.14 -11.14
N SER A 23 36.28 -7.38 -12.17
CA SER A 23 35.42 -6.24 -11.92
C SER A 23 34.22 -6.82 -11.21
N CYS A 24 34.07 -6.48 -9.93
CA CYS A 24 32.75 -6.45 -9.32
C CYS A 24 31.90 -5.54 -10.22
N SER A 25 31.25 -6.11 -11.23
CA SER A 25 29.90 -5.68 -11.58
C SER A 25 29.03 -6.10 -10.40
N GLN A 26 29.20 -5.39 -9.28
CA GLN A 26 28.03 -5.09 -8.48
C GLN A 26 27.19 -4.26 -9.43
N ASP A 27 26.32 -4.94 -10.17
CA ASP A 27 24.98 -4.41 -10.37
C ASP A 27 24.47 -4.16 -8.96
N SER A 28 24.81 -3.00 -8.41
CA SER A 28 23.94 -2.35 -7.46
C SER A 28 22.69 -2.06 -8.27
N LYS A 29 21.81 -3.06 -8.36
CA LYS A 29 20.39 -2.75 -8.28
C LYS A 29 20.30 -1.95 -7.00
N ASP A 30 20.29 -0.62 -7.12
CA ASP A 30 19.92 0.24 -6.02
C ASP A 30 18.62 -0.36 -5.50
N GLU A 31 18.69 -0.96 -4.31
CA GLU A 31 17.52 -1.52 -3.66
C GLU A 31 16.57 -0.33 -3.53
N ILE A 32 15.47 -0.35 -4.26
CA ILE A 32 14.44 0.67 -4.13
C ILE A 32 13.99 0.56 -2.68
N GLN A 33 14.32 1.57 -1.88
CA GLN A 33 14.00 1.56 -0.46
C GLN A 33 12.49 1.74 -0.32
N GLU A 34 11.82 0.70 0.18
CA GLU A 34 10.38 0.70 0.39
C GLU A 34 10.04 1.02 1.84
N TYR A 35 9.04 1.89 2.01
CA TYR A 35 8.49 2.31 3.29
C TYR A 35 7.03 1.88 3.36
N THR A 36 6.66 1.17 4.42
CA THR A 36 5.30 0.66 4.62
C THR A 36 4.60 1.41 5.74
N TYR A 37 3.40 1.92 5.44
CA TYR A 37 2.53 2.62 6.36
C TYR A 37 1.22 1.86 6.48
N THR A 38 0.76 1.61 7.70
CA THR A 38 -0.48 0.89 7.96
C THR A 38 -1.36 1.65 8.95
N SER A 39 -2.67 1.62 8.71
CA SER A 39 -3.66 2.10 9.68
C SER A 39 -3.75 1.19 10.92
N GLY A 40 -3.15 0.00 10.83
CA GLY A 40 -3.44 -1.15 11.68
C GLY A 40 -4.84 -1.71 11.41
N LYS A 41 -5.05 -2.95 11.85
CA LYS A 41 -6.37 -3.60 11.82
C LYS A 41 -7.30 -2.95 12.84
N LEU A 42 -8.52 -2.64 12.40
CA LEU A 42 -9.51 -1.91 13.18
C LEU A 42 -10.86 -2.60 13.12
N SER A 43 -11.52 -2.74 14.27
CA SER A 43 -12.88 -3.28 14.37
C SER A 43 -13.91 -2.15 14.26
N LEU A 44 -14.92 -2.36 13.43
CA LEU A 44 -16.07 -1.47 13.31
C LEU A 44 -16.83 -1.37 14.65
N ASN A 45 -17.02 -2.48 15.35
CA ASN A 45 -17.73 -2.48 16.63
C ASN A 45 -16.98 -1.66 17.69
N GLU A 46 -15.65 -1.78 17.74
CA GLU A 46 -14.83 -0.93 18.61
C GLU A 46 -14.98 0.56 18.26
N TYR A 47 -14.98 0.91 16.98
CA TYR A 47 -15.17 2.28 16.52
C TYR A 47 -16.54 2.85 16.89
N LEU A 48 -17.63 2.10 16.66
CA LEU A 48 -18.99 2.51 17.01
C LEU A 48 -19.15 2.70 18.52
N ASN A 49 -18.60 1.79 19.33
CA ASN A 49 -18.64 1.88 20.79
C ASN A 49 -17.81 3.05 21.33
N SER A 50 -16.68 3.37 20.70
CA SER A 50 -15.82 4.50 21.13
C SER A 50 -16.38 5.87 20.74
N SER A 51 -17.27 5.95 19.74
CA SER A 51 -17.75 7.21 19.18
C SER A 51 -19.04 7.77 19.82
N ASN A 52 -19.52 7.21 20.94
CA ASN A 52 -20.79 7.58 21.60
C ASN A 52 -22.01 7.60 20.65
N THR A 53 -21.92 6.93 19.51
CA THR A 53 -23.03 6.83 18.57
C THR A 53 -23.96 5.73 19.08
N SER A 54 -25.14 6.14 19.57
CA SER A 54 -26.18 5.21 20.05
C SER A 54 -26.70 4.36 18.90
N SER A 55 -25.99 3.28 18.57
CA SER A 55 -26.36 2.35 17.54
C SER A 55 -27.20 1.25 18.17
N LYS A 56 -28.43 1.06 17.66
CA LYS A 56 -29.25 -0.11 17.97
C LYS A 56 -28.42 -1.33 17.62
N SER A 57 -28.09 -2.13 18.64
CA SER A 57 -27.40 -3.41 18.52
C SER A 57 -28.03 -4.26 17.42
N THR A 58 -27.39 -4.29 16.25
CA THR A 58 -27.70 -5.25 15.18
C THR A 58 -27.12 -6.58 15.62
N ASN A 59 -27.96 -7.40 16.24
CA ASN A 59 -27.60 -8.60 17.00
C ASN A 59 -27.05 -9.77 16.17
N ASN A 60 -26.43 -9.56 14.99
CA ASN A 60 -25.95 -10.66 14.15
C ASN A 60 -24.92 -10.31 13.04
N SER A 61 -24.30 -9.12 13.02
CA SER A 61 -23.24 -8.90 12.02
C SER A 61 -21.90 -9.43 12.53
N GLU A 62 -21.26 -10.31 11.75
CA GLU A 62 -19.84 -10.60 11.88
C GLU A 62 -19.06 -9.29 12.08
N ASP A 63 -18.09 -9.28 13.01
CA ASP A 63 -17.32 -8.07 13.28
C ASP A 63 -16.53 -7.69 12.03
N ILE A 64 -16.84 -6.52 11.44
CA ILE A 64 -16.15 -6.02 10.26
C ILE A 64 -14.83 -5.43 10.72
N THR A 65 -13.74 -6.00 10.21
CA THR A 65 -12.38 -5.52 10.45
C THR A 65 -11.79 -4.93 9.18
N VAL A 66 -11.03 -3.85 9.31
CA VAL A 66 -10.45 -3.15 8.17
C VAL A 66 -9.04 -2.69 8.41
N GLU A 67 -8.27 -2.63 7.33
CA GLU A 67 -6.88 -2.16 7.31
C GLU A 67 -6.56 -1.51 5.96
N ALA A 68 -5.87 -0.38 6.00
CA ALA A 68 -5.30 0.26 4.82
C ALA A 68 -3.77 0.25 4.93
N ILE A 69 -3.11 -0.14 3.84
CA ILE A 69 -1.67 -0.26 3.73
C ILE A 69 -1.22 0.61 2.56
N PHE A 70 -0.19 1.42 2.78
CA PHE A 70 0.49 2.14 1.72
C PHE A 70 1.97 1.78 1.74
N VAL A 71 2.48 1.30 0.62
CA VAL A 71 3.90 1.06 0.40
C VAL A 71 4.41 2.13 -0.56
N SER A 72 5.50 2.81 -0.21
CA SER A 72 6.07 3.89 -1.03
C SER A 72 7.58 3.78 -1.15
N ASN A 73 8.12 4.28 -2.26
CA ASN A 73 9.55 4.49 -2.45
C ASN A 73 10.11 5.71 -1.68
N ILE A 74 9.25 6.54 -1.08
CA ILE A 74 9.67 7.71 -0.29
C ILE A 74 9.31 7.57 1.19
N GLU A 75 10.18 8.14 2.03
CA GLU A 75 9.91 8.29 3.45
C GLU A 75 8.95 9.47 3.66
N ILE A 76 7.83 9.21 4.33
CA ILE A 76 6.82 10.19 4.70
C ILE A 76 7.08 10.54 6.17
N PRO A 77 7.28 11.83 6.50
CA PRO A 77 7.54 12.24 7.87
C PRO A 77 6.44 11.77 8.84
N GLU A 78 6.86 11.26 9.98
CA GLU A 78 5.92 10.89 11.04
C GLU A 78 5.26 12.13 11.67
N ASN A 79 4.06 11.95 12.22
CA ASN A 79 3.33 12.95 13.01
C ASN A 79 2.89 14.23 12.26
N LEU A 80 2.87 14.21 10.92
CA LEU A 80 2.18 15.25 10.14
C LEU A 80 0.68 15.24 10.45
N ASN A 81 0.07 16.42 10.60
CA ASN A 81 -1.39 16.53 10.62
C ASN A 81 -1.98 16.29 9.20
N ASP A 82 -3.29 16.27 9.04
CA ASP A 82 -3.92 15.93 7.75
C ASP A 82 -3.65 16.96 6.65
N GLU A 83 -3.50 18.23 7.01
CA GLU A 83 -3.21 19.31 6.06
C GLU A 83 -1.75 19.22 5.61
N ASP A 84 -0.81 19.12 6.56
CA ASP A 84 0.62 18.99 6.29
C ASP A 84 0.95 17.70 5.52
N LEU A 85 0.24 16.61 5.81
CA LEU A 85 0.40 15.34 5.07
C LEU A 85 -0.09 15.49 3.63
N ASN A 86 -1.24 16.13 3.40
CA ASN A 86 -1.71 16.38 2.03
C ASN A 86 -0.72 17.28 1.27
N ILE A 87 -0.24 18.35 1.89
CA ILE A 87 0.76 19.25 1.29
C ILE A 87 2.03 18.46 0.93
N PHE A 88 2.54 17.64 1.85
CA PHE A 88 3.72 16.80 1.58
C PHE A 88 3.50 15.86 0.39
N LEU A 89 2.35 15.18 0.34
CA LEU A 89 2.01 14.26 -0.76
C LEU A 89 1.86 15.00 -2.10
N GLU A 90 1.25 16.18 -2.10
CA GLU A 90 1.09 17.01 -3.31
C GLU A 90 2.44 17.54 -3.81
N GLU A 91 3.28 18.09 -2.92
CA GLU A 91 4.60 18.64 -3.24
C GLU A 91 5.58 17.58 -3.76
N ASN A 92 5.43 16.34 -3.31
CA ASN A 92 6.29 15.21 -3.71
C ASN A 92 5.61 14.26 -4.69
N SER A 93 4.42 14.60 -5.20
CA SER A 93 3.57 13.69 -5.99
C SER A 93 4.33 12.99 -7.12
N GLU A 94 5.03 13.75 -7.97
CA GLU A 94 5.82 13.24 -9.10
C GLU A 94 6.96 12.27 -8.71
N LEU A 95 7.34 12.22 -7.43
CA LEU A 95 8.40 11.34 -6.90
C LEU A 95 7.85 10.07 -6.25
N ILE A 96 6.54 10.01 -6.02
CA ILE A 96 5.87 8.91 -5.32
C ILE A 96 5.57 7.79 -6.30
N ASN A 97 6.25 6.68 -6.09
CA ASN A 97 5.88 5.36 -6.58
C ASN A 97 5.43 4.52 -5.40
N GLY A 98 4.36 3.75 -5.57
CA GLY A 98 3.84 2.99 -4.45
C GLY A 98 2.61 2.17 -4.76
N THR A 99 2.13 1.49 -3.71
CA THR A 99 0.91 0.68 -3.78
C THR A 99 0.06 0.98 -2.57
N PHE A 100 -1.20 1.32 -2.80
CA PHE A 100 -2.22 1.42 -1.77
C PHE A 100 -3.10 0.17 -1.82
N THR A 101 -3.17 -0.54 -0.70
CA THR A 101 -3.97 -1.75 -0.54
C THR A 101 -4.99 -1.53 0.56
N TYR A 102 -6.22 -1.95 0.30
CA TYR A 102 -7.30 -1.92 1.27
C TYR A 102 -7.85 -3.32 1.52
N ILE A 103 -7.91 -3.67 2.80
CA ILE A 103 -8.25 -4.99 3.31
C ILE A 103 -9.50 -4.89 4.19
N MET A 104 -10.46 -5.78 3.96
CA MET A 104 -11.65 -5.95 4.79
C MET A 104 -11.81 -7.43 5.13
N ASN A 105 -11.94 -7.75 6.42
CA ASN A 105 -12.02 -9.12 6.93
C ASN A 105 -10.93 -10.04 6.36
N ASP A 106 -9.69 -9.56 6.36
CA ASP A 106 -8.50 -10.26 5.85
C ASP A 106 -8.52 -10.55 4.33
N GLU A 107 -9.46 -9.95 3.58
CA GLU A 107 -9.50 -9.99 2.12
C GLU A 107 -9.08 -8.65 1.52
N ILE A 108 -8.20 -8.66 0.52
CA ILE A 108 -7.93 -7.47 -0.29
C ILE A 108 -9.17 -7.17 -1.12
N ILE A 109 -9.72 -5.98 -0.95
CA ILE A 109 -10.94 -5.56 -1.67
C ILE A 109 -10.67 -4.42 -2.66
N TYR A 110 -9.55 -3.72 -2.49
CA TYR A 110 -9.09 -2.67 -3.41
C TYR A 110 -7.57 -2.60 -3.38
N ASN A 111 -6.96 -2.43 -4.55
CA ASN A 111 -5.53 -2.17 -4.69
C ASN A 111 -5.31 -1.12 -5.78
N SER A 112 -4.38 -0.21 -5.54
CA SER A 112 -4.03 0.86 -6.47
C SER A 112 -2.51 1.00 -6.56
N GLU A 113 -1.98 1.13 -7.76
CA GLU A 113 -0.57 1.40 -8.03
C GLU A 113 -0.38 2.86 -8.46
N PHE A 114 0.56 3.53 -7.78
CA PHE A 114 0.97 4.90 -8.07
C PHE A 114 2.32 4.90 -8.77
N ASN A 115 2.41 5.60 -9.90
CA ASN A 115 3.64 5.80 -10.65
C ASN A 115 3.81 7.30 -10.92
N ASN A 116 4.87 7.89 -10.39
CA ASN A 116 5.15 9.33 -10.42
C ASN A 116 3.93 10.17 -10.00
N GLY A 117 3.24 9.72 -8.96
CA GLY A 117 2.09 10.41 -8.38
C GLY A 117 0.76 10.23 -9.10
N GLU A 118 0.72 9.50 -10.21
CA GLU A 118 -0.51 9.17 -10.91
C GLU A 118 -0.94 7.74 -10.59
N GLU A 119 -2.22 7.55 -10.29
CA GLU A 119 -2.83 6.22 -10.19
C GLU A 119 -2.91 5.58 -11.60
N GLU A 120 -2.11 4.55 -11.85
CA GLU A 120 -2.10 3.87 -13.15
C GLU A 120 -3.00 2.64 -13.20
N VAL A 121 -3.09 1.90 -12.09
CA VAL A 121 -3.84 0.64 -12.03
C VAL A 121 -4.64 0.57 -10.73
N SER A 122 -5.96 0.68 -10.83
CA SER A 122 -6.86 0.32 -9.74
C SER A 122 -7.51 -1.04 -10.02
N ALA A 123 -7.32 -1.98 -9.09
CA ALA A 123 -7.92 -3.30 -9.10
C ALA A 123 -8.94 -3.41 -7.96
N ILE A 124 -10.20 -3.52 -8.33
CA ILE A 124 -11.27 -3.91 -7.39
C ILE A 124 -11.39 -5.43 -7.45
N PHE A 125 -11.17 -6.09 -6.32
CA PHE A 125 -11.27 -7.55 -6.22
C PHE A 125 -12.70 -7.95 -5.85
N ASN A 126 -13.15 -9.14 -6.28
CA ASN A 126 -14.50 -9.67 -6.03
C ASN A 126 -15.64 -8.70 -6.42
N THR A 127 -15.74 -8.38 -7.71
CA THR A 127 -16.69 -7.42 -8.30
C THR A 127 -18.01 -8.04 -8.77
N ASN A 128 -18.48 -9.14 -8.16
CA ASN A 128 -19.73 -9.79 -8.57
C ASN A 128 -20.90 -8.78 -8.51
N ASN A 129 -21.19 -8.16 -9.65
CA ASN A 129 -22.10 -7.04 -9.85
C ASN A 129 -21.96 -5.92 -8.81
N ILE A 130 -21.13 -4.90 -9.11
CA ILE A 130 -21.24 -3.56 -8.51
C ILE A 130 -22.60 -2.98 -8.93
N SER A 131 -23.66 -3.45 -8.28
CA SER A 131 -24.99 -2.88 -8.42
C SER A 131 -25.12 -1.88 -7.30
N SER A 132 -24.94 -0.60 -7.63
CA SER A 132 -25.02 0.55 -6.73
C SER A 132 -26.38 0.74 -6.05
N LYS A 133 -27.30 -0.21 -6.21
CA LYS A 133 -28.60 -0.26 -5.55
C LYS A 133 -28.94 -1.71 -5.31
N ASN A 134 -28.90 -2.14 -4.06
CA ASN A 134 -29.92 -3.02 -3.48
C ASN A 134 -29.67 -3.21 -1.97
N GLY A 135 -30.06 -2.19 -1.19
CA GLY A 135 -30.89 -2.30 0.03
C GLY A 135 -30.83 -3.55 0.90
N ASN A 136 -29.66 -4.15 1.09
CA ASN A 136 -29.46 -5.25 2.01
C ASN A 136 -28.32 -4.86 2.94
N CYS A 137 -28.60 -4.88 4.25
CA CYS A 137 -27.61 -4.80 5.32
C CYS A 137 -26.70 -6.05 5.37
N SER A 138 -26.33 -6.60 4.21
CA SER A 138 -25.42 -7.72 4.09
C SER A 138 -23.98 -7.22 4.07
N TYR A 139 -23.06 -8.09 4.48
CA TYR A 139 -21.62 -7.84 4.36
C TYR A 139 -21.22 -7.40 2.95
N GLU A 140 -21.70 -8.11 1.92
CA GLU A 140 -21.38 -7.78 0.52
C GLU A 140 -21.92 -6.41 0.10
N GLY A 141 -23.11 -6.01 0.57
CA GLY A 141 -23.65 -4.68 0.29
C GLY A 141 -22.80 -3.55 0.90
N VAL A 142 -22.39 -3.72 2.17
CA VAL A 142 -21.50 -2.77 2.85
C VAL A 142 -20.13 -2.73 2.19
N ARG A 143 -19.58 -3.88 1.83
CA ARG A 143 -18.29 -4.02 1.14
C ARG A 143 -18.29 -3.29 -0.19
N GLN A 144 -19.27 -3.52 -1.07
CA GLN A 144 -19.37 -2.86 -2.37
C GLN A 144 -19.55 -1.35 -2.26
N CYS A 145 -20.41 -0.88 -1.35
CA CYS A 145 -20.55 0.54 -1.07
C CYS A 145 -19.23 1.16 -0.59
N THR A 146 -18.49 0.45 0.27
CA THR A 146 -17.22 0.95 0.82
C THR A 146 -16.17 1.08 -0.28
N ILE A 147 -16.06 0.08 -1.16
CA ILE A 147 -15.19 0.13 -2.34
C ILE A 147 -15.52 1.35 -3.20
N GLN A 148 -16.80 1.56 -3.52
CA GLN A 148 -17.22 2.71 -4.32
C GLN A 148 -16.83 4.04 -3.66
N LYS A 149 -17.09 4.20 -2.36
CA LYS A 149 -16.73 5.43 -1.63
C LYS A 149 -15.21 5.65 -1.52
N ILE A 150 -14.39 4.60 -1.57
CA ILE A 150 -12.92 4.70 -1.60
C ILE A 150 -12.44 5.07 -2.99
N ASP A 151 -13.03 4.48 -4.02
CA ASP A 151 -12.72 4.80 -5.42
C ASP A 151 -13.06 6.25 -5.78
N GLU A 152 -14.12 6.80 -5.18
CA GLU A 152 -14.51 8.21 -5.31
C GLU A 152 -13.59 9.20 -4.56
N LEU A 153 -12.64 8.73 -3.75
CA LEU A 153 -11.65 9.61 -3.13
C LEU A 153 -10.61 10.05 -4.14
N SER A 154 -10.08 11.26 -3.99
CA SER A 154 -8.86 11.64 -4.69
C SER A 154 -7.70 10.75 -4.24
N ASP A 155 -6.75 10.53 -5.13
CA ASP A 155 -5.54 9.72 -4.97
C ASP A 155 -4.87 9.93 -3.61
N TRP A 156 -4.54 11.18 -3.28
CA TRP A 156 -3.88 11.51 -2.02
C TRP A 156 -4.76 11.35 -0.79
N LYS A 157 -6.09 11.46 -0.94
CA LYS A 157 -7.00 11.13 0.16
C LYS A 157 -7.00 9.63 0.44
N LYS A 158 -6.86 8.77 -0.57
CA LYS A 158 -6.69 7.31 -0.36
C LYS A 158 -5.44 7.06 0.49
N VAL A 159 -4.31 7.68 0.14
CA VAL A 159 -3.06 7.57 0.89
C VAL A 159 -3.21 8.08 2.33
N VAL A 160 -3.81 9.25 2.55
CA VAL A 160 -4.10 9.77 3.90
C VAL A 160 -4.88 8.76 4.75
N CYS A 161 -5.78 7.97 4.15
CA CYS A 161 -6.53 6.96 4.86
C CYS A 161 -5.65 5.79 5.38
N ALA A 162 -4.51 5.49 4.75
CA ALA A 162 -3.53 4.56 5.30
C ALA A 162 -2.84 5.10 6.57
N PHE A 163 -2.68 6.42 6.68
CA PHE A 163 -2.09 7.07 7.86
C PHE A 163 -3.10 7.33 8.98
N ARG A 164 -4.40 7.27 8.67
CA ARG A 164 -5.48 7.65 9.60
C ARG A 164 -6.46 6.51 9.81
N ARG A 165 -6.32 5.90 10.99
CA ARG A 165 -7.18 4.83 11.51
C ARG A 165 -8.68 5.08 11.27
N GLY A 166 -9.15 6.32 11.43
CA GLY A 166 -10.58 6.64 11.29
C GLY A 166 -11.12 6.77 9.87
N CYS A 167 -10.29 7.09 8.86
CA CYS A 167 -10.81 7.46 7.53
C CYS A 167 -11.68 6.35 6.95
N VAL A 168 -11.14 5.14 6.90
CA VAL A 168 -11.81 3.99 6.30
C VAL A 168 -13.09 3.62 7.05
N LEU A 169 -13.03 3.60 8.39
CA LEU A 169 -14.17 3.29 9.23
C LEU A 169 -15.34 4.26 9.02
N THR A 170 -15.06 5.54 8.77
CA THR A 170 -16.13 6.51 8.45
C THR A 170 -16.86 6.16 7.14
N LYS A 171 -16.16 5.59 6.15
CA LYS A 171 -16.78 5.17 4.88
C LYS A 171 -17.69 3.97 5.06
N ILE A 172 -17.25 2.99 5.86
CA ILE A 172 -18.06 1.81 6.21
C ILE A 172 -19.28 2.23 7.01
N ALA A 173 -19.11 3.07 8.03
CA ALA A 173 -20.22 3.55 8.85
C ALA A 173 -21.26 4.32 8.00
N ALA A 174 -20.80 5.15 7.05
CA ALA A 174 -21.68 5.80 6.09
C ALA A 174 -22.43 4.79 5.21
N CYS A 175 -21.74 3.75 4.71
CA CYS A 175 -22.35 2.69 3.93
C CYS A 175 -23.39 1.88 4.70
N ILE A 176 -23.15 1.60 5.98
CA ILE A 176 -24.14 0.98 6.86
C ILE A 176 -25.35 1.89 7.03
N GLY A 177 -25.13 3.18 7.33
CA GLY A 177 -26.23 4.16 7.46
C GLY A 177 -27.06 4.33 6.18
N GLU A 178 -26.45 4.17 5.00
CA GLU A 178 -27.12 4.25 3.70
C GLU A 178 -27.88 2.95 3.33
N ASN A 179 -27.49 1.79 3.86
CA ASN A 179 -27.97 0.48 3.40
C ASN A 179 -28.74 -0.38 4.44
N CYS A 180 -28.83 -0.01 5.74
CA CYS A 180 -29.30 -0.90 6.83
C CYS A 180 -30.62 -0.56 7.56
#